data_AF-C6C120-F1
#
_entry.id   AF-C6C120-F1
#
_cell.length_a   1.000
_cell.length_b   1.000
_cell.length_c   1.000
_cell.angle_alpha   90.00
_cell.angle_beta   90.00
_cell.angle_gamma   90.00
#
_symmetry.space_group_name_H-M   'P 1'
#
loop_
_entity.id
_entity.type
_entity.pdbx_description
1 polymer ?
#
loop_
_entity_poly.entity_id
_entity_poly.type
_entity_poly.pdbx_seq_one_letter_code
_entity_poly.pdbx_strand_id
1 'polypeptide(L)'
;MIQSKVDSRFLGTIQDTFHGLPPMPEPVKNFFMFLAAGFLLLLIGYWLKRYGAKKFLFDLLKKTPLGLHVEDKDQEGRSGGAAGNLSRSGEPWKVTSDRDILDKLVMSQMQVDVLVERSGQRSLAAVVNAAGVEKLDVVVTFKDLVSDDLLVPGTQVKCIFPEMIRDKKKVNAFVGVITSKSENKGMVITRQSSFGFIKRRVFARRKVADQRYIKIKIWRLEAEDYDVDFILDNIESDVLIDNRKFHTPNPAVPQVLDISKGGIALTAIFRQGGNVIARTDKVLLCMLIYQPARKTFQPHLIYAEARAARPMGRGMTRLSFQFLRSLAIPPRKRSTLFKGQAVMAMSLAHPEREN
;
A
#
# COMPACT_ATOMS: atom_id res chain seq x y z
N MET A 1 16.53 -14.54 -10.48
CA MET A 1 16.63 -13.13 -10.06
C MET A 1 16.28 -12.24 -11.25
N ILE A 2 14.98 -12.08 -11.56
CA ILE A 2 14.52 -11.18 -12.62
C ILE A 2 14.16 -9.86 -11.93
N GLN A 3 15.16 -9.00 -11.74
CA GLN A 3 14.87 -7.61 -11.42
C GLN A 3 14.10 -7.05 -12.60
N SER A 4 12.87 -6.61 -12.33
CA SER A 4 11.99 -5.97 -13.29
C SER A 4 12.75 -4.81 -13.96
N LYS A 5 13.14 -4.97 -15.23
CA LYS A 5 13.61 -3.86 -16.06
C LYS A 5 12.39 -3.00 -16.41
N VAL A 6 11.84 -2.36 -15.39
CA VAL A 6 10.83 -1.32 -15.55
C VAL A 6 11.59 -0.09 -16.04
N ASP A 7 11.17 0.43 -17.19
CA ASP A 7 11.83 1.53 -17.91
C ASP A 7 12.14 2.69 -16.94
N SER A 8 13.38 3.19 -16.97
CA SER A 8 13.81 4.35 -16.16
C SER A 8 12.92 5.58 -16.43
N ARG A 9 12.38 5.68 -17.65
CA ARG A 9 11.41 6.73 -18.02
C ARG A 9 10.13 6.61 -17.22
N PHE A 10 9.57 5.41 -17.07
CA PHE A 10 8.38 5.18 -16.26
C PHE A 10 8.64 5.46 -14.77
N LEU A 11 9.82 5.08 -14.29
CA LEU A 11 10.24 5.37 -12.91
C LEU A 11 10.33 6.88 -12.65
N GLY A 12 10.88 7.64 -13.60
CA GLY A 12 10.91 9.10 -13.57
C GLY A 12 9.51 9.69 -13.56
N THR A 13 8.62 9.25 -14.46
CA THR A 13 7.23 9.75 -14.53
C THR A 13 6.47 9.54 -13.22
N ILE A 14 6.60 8.37 -12.56
CA ILE A 14 5.99 8.14 -11.24
C ILE A 14 6.59 9.07 -10.18
N GLN A 15 7.89 9.32 -10.23
CA GLN A 15 8.55 10.19 -9.27
C GLN A 15 8.08 11.64 -9.43
N ASP A 16 8.08 12.15 -10.66
CA ASP A 16 7.80 13.54 -11.00
C ASP A 16 6.31 13.90 -10.90
N THR A 17 5.41 12.98 -11.24
CA THR A 17 3.97 13.26 -11.31
C THR A 17 3.29 13.24 -9.95
N PHE A 18 3.79 12.44 -9.02
CA PHE A 18 3.16 12.22 -7.72
C PHE A 18 3.93 12.86 -6.56
N HIS A 19 4.66 13.95 -6.81
CA HIS A 19 5.16 14.78 -5.72
C HIS A 19 3.99 15.28 -4.88
N GLY A 20 3.99 14.90 -3.61
CA GLY A 20 3.06 15.43 -2.61
C GLY A 20 3.27 16.92 -2.45
N LEU A 21 2.14 17.63 -2.25
CA LEU A 21 1.96 19.08 -2.14
C LEU A 21 2.90 19.92 -3.03
N PRO A 22 2.37 20.71 -3.99
CA PRO A 22 3.21 21.63 -4.76
C PRO A 22 4.05 22.48 -3.78
N PRO A 23 5.28 22.86 -4.17
CA PRO A 23 6.09 23.75 -3.33
C PRO A 23 5.22 24.94 -2.92
N MET A 24 4.96 25.07 -1.61
CA MET A 24 4.13 26.17 -1.11
C MET A 24 4.76 27.48 -1.60
N PRO A 25 3.96 28.40 -2.17
CA PRO A 25 4.46 29.72 -2.53
C PRO A 25 5.21 30.33 -1.35
N GLU A 26 6.34 31.00 -1.60
CA GLU A 26 7.15 31.61 -0.54
C GLU A 26 6.35 32.45 0.46
N PRO A 27 5.34 33.24 0.05
CA PRO A 27 4.50 33.97 0.99
C PRO A 27 3.75 33.07 1.98
N VAL A 28 3.26 31.92 1.51
CA VAL A 28 2.52 30.94 2.32
C VAL A 28 3.47 30.22 3.29
N LYS A 29 4.67 29.86 2.81
CA LYS A 29 5.71 29.27 3.65
C LYS A 29 6.13 30.21 4.77
N ASN A 30 6.32 31.50 4.45
CA ASN A 30 6.67 32.53 5.42
C ASN A 30 5.53 32.73 6.42
N PHE A 31 4.28 32.79 5.97
CA PHE A 31 3.10 32.88 6.85
C PHE A 31 3.05 31.73 7.87
N PHE A 32 3.18 30.48 7.43
CA PHE A 32 3.19 29.33 8.34
C PHE A 32 4.39 29.34 9.29
N MET A 33 5.55 29.82 8.84
CA MET A 33 6.73 29.96 9.69
C MET A 33 6.50 30.99 10.81
N PHE A 34 5.95 32.16 10.48
CA PHE A 34 5.59 33.18 11.47
C PHE A 34 4.49 32.71 12.41
N LEU A 35 3.48 32.00 11.89
CA LEU A 35 2.42 31.41 12.70
C LEU A 35 2.99 30.41 13.71
N ALA A 36 3.88 29.51 13.26
CA ALA A 36 4.55 28.54 14.12
C ALA A 36 5.44 29.22 15.16
N ALA A 37 6.20 30.25 14.78
CA ALA A 37 7.02 31.03 15.70
C ALA A 37 6.17 31.75 16.76
N GLY A 38 5.04 32.35 16.36
CA GLY A 38 4.08 32.97 17.27
C GLY A 38 3.48 31.96 18.25
N PHE A 39 3.09 30.77 17.77
CA PHE A 39 2.56 29.71 18.61
C PHE A 39 3.60 29.19 19.62
N LEU A 40 4.86 29.07 19.18
CA LEU A 40 5.98 28.69 20.04
C LEU A 40 6.20 29.74 21.14
N LEU A 41 6.21 31.02 20.81
CA LEU A 41 6.36 32.11 21.78
C LEU A 41 5.20 32.14 22.79
N LEU A 42 3.97 31.92 22.33
CA LEU A 42 2.82 31.80 23.22
C LEU A 42 2.93 30.59 24.16
N LEU A 43 3.39 29.45 23.66
CA LEU A 43 3.65 28.26 24.48
C LEU A 43 4.73 28.52 25.53
N ILE A 44 5.83 29.19 25.14
CA ILE A 44 6.91 29.58 26.06
C ILE A 44 6.39 30.56 27.11
N GLY A 45 5.65 31.60 26.71
CA GLY A 45 5.05 32.57 27.63
C GLY A 45 4.05 31.94 28.59
N TYR A 46 3.22 31.02 28.10
CA TYR A 46 2.30 30.25 28.92
C TYR A 46 3.03 29.38 29.95
N TRP A 47 4.10 28.69 29.54
CA TRP A 47 4.92 27.87 30.42
C TRP A 47 5.65 28.69 31.47
N LEU A 48 6.26 29.81 31.08
CA LEU A 48 6.92 30.75 31.99
C LEU A 48 5.93 31.30 33.03
N LYS A 49 4.71 31.66 32.62
CA LYS A 49 3.65 32.13 33.51
C LYS A 49 3.17 31.03 34.47
N ARG A 50 3.04 29.78 34.01
CA ARG A 50 2.47 28.68 34.78
C ARG A 50 3.46 28.01 35.73
N TYR A 51 4.74 27.92 35.37
CA TYR A 51 5.74 27.13 36.09
C TYR A 51 6.93 27.95 36.62
N GLY A 52 7.02 29.24 36.26
CA GLY A 52 8.12 30.12 36.66
C GLY A 52 9.41 29.89 35.87
N ALA A 53 10.18 30.96 35.64
CA ALA A 53 11.38 30.95 34.79
C ALA A 53 12.46 29.96 35.27
N LYS A 54 12.60 29.76 36.58
CA LYS A 54 13.59 28.85 37.16
C LYS A 54 13.33 27.38 36.79
N LYS A 55 12.07 26.94 36.77
CA LYS A 55 11.70 25.55 36.49
C LYS A 55 11.82 25.22 35.00
N PHE A 56 11.51 26.20 34.14
CA PHE A 56 11.67 26.08 32.69
C PHE A 56 13.14 25.95 32.27
N LEU A 57 14.04 26.78 32.82
CA LEU A 57 15.48 26.67 32.53
C LEU A 57 16.02 25.30 32.97
N PHE A 58 15.60 24.82 34.14
CA PHE A 58 16.03 23.53 34.68
C PHE A 58 15.57 22.34 33.83
N ASP A 59 14.31 22.36 33.35
CA ASP A 59 13.79 21.33 32.44
C ASP A 59 14.44 21.37 31.04
N LEU A 60 14.83 22.55 30.57
CA LEU A 60 15.54 22.72 29.30
C LEU A 60 16.98 22.18 29.39
N LEU A 61 17.66 22.46 30.51
CA LEU A 61 19.01 21.98 30.83
C LEU A 61 19.05 20.46 31.10
N LYS A 62 17.98 19.86 31.63
CA LYS A 62 17.87 18.39 31.79
C LYS A 62 17.71 17.65 30.45
N LYS A 63 17.25 18.31 29.39
CA LYS A 63 16.95 17.70 28.09
C LYS A 63 18.03 17.92 27.02
N THR A 64 19.08 18.69 27.33
CA THR A 64 20.27 18.83 26.49
C THR A 64 21.34 17.80 26.87
N PRO A 65 22.22 17.38 25.96
CA PRO A 65 23.20 16.28 26.16
C PRO A 65 24.33 16.59 27.16
N LEU A 66 24.23 17.66 27.94
CA LEU A 66 25.20 18.13 28.94
C LEU A 66 24.62 18.22 30.37
N GLY A 67 23.44 17.64 30.61
CA GLY A 67 22.74 17.74 31.90
C GLY A 67 23.22 16.76 32.98
N LEU A 68 23.80 17.31 34.06
CA LEU A 68 24.11 16.65 35.33
C LEU A 68 22.95 15.75 35.83
N HIS A 69 23.25 14.46 36.01
CA HIS A 69 22.39 13.52 36.73
C HIS A 69 22.54 13.75 38.24
N VAL A 70 21.53 14.34 38.85
CA VAL A 70 21.27 14.19 40.28
C VAL A 70 20.12 13.19 40.40
N GLU A 71 20.43 12.04 40.98
CA GLU A 71 19.45 11.01 41.36
C GLU A 71 18.50 11.60 42.40
N ASP A 72 17.20 11.40 42.21
CA ASP A 72 16.25 11.38 43.31
C ASP A 72 15.48 10.07 43.27
N LYS A 73 15.52 9.40 44.43
CA LYS A 73 14.81 8.19 44.78
C LYS A 73 13.32 8.46 45.04
N ASP A 74 12.56 7.38 44.89
CA ASP A 74 11.23 7.10 45.44
C ASP A 74 10.01 7.77 44.78
N GLN A 75 9.18 6.95 44.12
CA GLN A 75 7.93 6.47 44.72
C GLN A 75 7.21 5.44 43.85
N GLU A 76 6.81 4.35 44.53
CA GLU A 76 5.96 3.27 44.07
C GLU A 76 4.51 3.71 43.80
N GLY A 77 3.83 2.94 42.95
CA GLY A 77 2.42 2.59 43.15
C GLY A 77 1.37 3.48 42.48
N ARG A 78 0.82 3.00 41.36
CA ARG A 78 -0.64 2.83 41.19
C ARG A 78 -0.99 2.11 39.89
N SER A 79 -1.63 0.96 40.09
CA SER A 79 -2.42 0.20 39.13
C SER A 79 -3.68 0.94 38.68
N GLY A 80 -4.19 0.56 37.51
CA GLY A 80 -5.60 0.73 37.13
C GLY A 80 -5.84 1.75 36.02
N GLY A 81 -6.29 1.27 34.86
CA GLY A 81 -6.82 2.15 33.81
C GLY A 81 -6.87 1.53 32.43
N ALA A 82 -7.67 0.47 32.26
CA ALA A 82 -8.14 0.06 30.95
C ALA A 82 -9.04 1.17 30.37
N ALA A 83 -8.63 1.76 29.24
CA ALA A 83 -9.50 2.25 28.18
C ALA A 83 -8.68 3.02 27.14
N GLY A 84 -8.99 2.79 25.87
CA GLY A 84 -8.70 3.73 24.80
C GLY A 84 -7.46 3.40 23.99
N ASN A 85 -7.59 2.47 23.05
CA ASN A 85 -6.84 2.54 21.80
C ASN A 85 -7.71 2.04 20.64
N LEU A 86 -8.80 2.77 20.37
CA LEU A 86 -9.32 2.84 19.00
C LEU A 86 -8.27 3.59 18.18
N SER A 87 -7.36 2.85 17.57
CA SER A 87 -6.30 3.39 16.71
C SER A 87 -6.92 4.22 15.60
N ARG A 88 -6.58 5.53 15.57
CA ARG A 88 -6.71 6.38 14.39
C ARG A 88 -6.10 5.65 13.19
N SER A 89 -6.81 5.63 12.07
CA SER A 89 -6.40 4.93 10.86
C SER A 89 -4.99 5.35 10.41
N GLY A 90 -3.99 4.50 10.59
CA GLY A 90 -2.65 4.68 10.00
C GLY A 90 -1.47 4.37 10.91
N GLU A 91 -1.62 4.40 12.23
CA GLU A 91 -0.50 4.09 13.14
C GLU A 91 -0.40 2.57 13.44
N PRO A 92 0.81 1.98 13.43
CA PRO A 92 1.00 0.59 13.79
C PRO A 92 0.63 0.36 15.26
N TRP A 93 -0.04 -0.75 15.54
CA TRP A 93 -0.53 -1.08 16.88
C TRP A 93 0.63 -1.35 17.84
N LYS A 94 0.59 -0.82 19.06
CA LYS A 94 1.61 -1.07 20.10
C LYS A 94 1.24 -2.29 20.93
N VAL A 95 2.18 -3.21 21.10
CA VAL A 95 2.04 -4.47 21.86
C VAL A 95 3.19 -4.61 22.85
N THR A 96 2.97 -5.24 24.01
CA THR A 96 4.00 -5.42 25.03
C THR A 96 4.49 -6.86 25.11
N SER A 97 3.68 -7.84 24.71
CA SER A 97 4.02 -9.27 24.78
C SER A 97 3.78 -10.05 23.49
N ASP A 98 4.38 -11.25 23.38
CA ASP A 98 4.07 -12.23 22.32
C ASP A 98 2.59 -12.64 22.35
N ARG A 99 2.02 -12.73 23.56
CA ARG A 99 0.63 -13.12 23.76
C ARG A 99 -0.31 -12.04 23.22
N ASP A 100 0.00 -10.76 23.44
CA ASP A 100 -0.79 -9.64 22.92
C ASP A 100 -0.85 -9.64 21.39
N ILE A 101 0.26 -10.01 20.73
CA ILE A 101 0.30 -10.12 19.27
C ILE A 101 -0.69 -11.20 18.82
N LEU A 102 -0.62 -12.38 19.42
CA LEU A 102 -1.48 -13.51 19.09
C LEU A 102 -2.96 -13.20 19.37
N ASP A 103 -3.26 -12.66 20.55
CA ASP A 103 -4.62 -12.27 20.92
C ASP A 103 -5.14 -11.19 19.96
N LYS A 104 -4.30 -10.23 19.56
CA LYS A 104 -4.70 -9.19 18.60
C LYS A 104 -5.01 -9.74 17.22
N LEU A 105 -4.21 -10.71 16.74
CA LEU A 105 -4.47 -11.40 15.48
C LEU A 105 -5.86 -12.04 15.50
N VAL A 106 -6.19 -12.76 16.57
CA VAL A 106 -7.50 -13.45 16.71
C VAL A 106 -8.65 -12.46 16.88
N MET A 107 -8.55 -11.52 17.83
CA MET A 107 -9.62 -10.57 18.14
C MET A 107 -10.00 -9.71 16.93
N SER A 108 -9.05 -9.44 16.04
CA SER A 108 -9.29 -8.63 14.83
C SER A 108 -9.55 -9.48 13.58
N GLN A 109 -9.64 -10.81 13.72
CA GLN A 109 -9.67 -11.79 12.62
C GLN A 109 -8.67 -11.44 11.53
N MET A 110 -7.45 -11.12 11.96
CA MET A 110 -6.49 -10.41 11.13
C MET A 110 -6.03 -11.29 9.97
N GLN A 111 -5.96 -10.69 8.78
CA GLN A 111 -5.49 -11.38 7.59
C GLN A 111 -3.98 -11.66 7.71
N VAL A 112 -3.61 -12.93 7.59
CA VAL A 112 -2.23 -13.42 7.59
C VAL A 112 -1.92 -14.01 6.22
N ASP A 113 -0.81 -13.59 5.63
CA ASP A 113 -0.25 -14.19 4.42
C ASP A 113 0.62 -15.38 4.84
N VAL A 114 0.34 -16.56 4.30
CA VAL A 114 1.10 -17.80 4.54
C VAL A 114 1.99 -18.06 3.34
N LEU A 115 3.30 -18.01 3.55
CA LEU A 115 4.30 -18.24 2.52
C LEU A 115 5.03 -19.55 2.77
N VAL A 116 5.25 -20.29 1.69
CA VAL A 116 6.05 -21.53 1.66
C VAL A 116 7.31 -21.26 0.83
N GLU A 117 8.42 -21.86 1.23
CA GLU A 117 9.67 -21.81 0.46
C GLU A 117 9.71 -22.98 -0.54
N ARG A 118 9.86 -22.66 -1.82
CA ARG A 118 9.97 -23.62 -2.91
C ARG A 118 11.20 -23.29 -3.73
N SER A 119 12.16 -24.22 -3.82
CA SER A 119 13.36 -24.08 -4.65
C SER A 119 14.13 -22.76 -4.39
N GLY A 120 14.22 -22.35 -3.13
CA GLY A 120 14.87 -21.09 -2.71
C GLY A 120 14.07 -19.82 -2.98
N GLN A 121 12.81 -19.91 -3.45
CA GLN A 121 11.91 -18.78 -3.63
C GLN A 121 10.71 -18.86 -2.69
N ARG A 122 10.28 -17.72 -2.15
CA ARG A 122 9.10 -17.62 -1.29
C ARG A 122 7.86 -17.36 -2.13
N SER A 123 6.90 -18.27 -2.08
CA SER A 123 5.63 -18.17 -2.76
C SER A 123 4.50 -18.03 -1.75
N LEU A 124 3.50 -17.20 -2.07
CA LEU A 124 2.28 -17.13 -1.27
C LEU A 124 1.47 -18.40 -1.53
N ALA A 125 1.24 -19.20 -0.49
CA ALA A 125 0.46 -20.44 -0.58
C ALA A 125 -0.99 -20.23 -0.16
N ALA A 126 -1.24 -19.37 0.83
CA ALA A 126 -2.59 -18.99 1.25
C ALA A 126 -2.65 -17.60 1.86
N VAL A 127 -3.87 -17.05 1.87
CA VAL A 127 -4.28 -15.96 2.73
C VAL A 127 -5.30 -16.53 3.71
N VAL A 128 -5.05 -16.33 5.00
CA VAL A 128 -5.87 -16.87 6.08
C VAL A 128 -6.29 -15.77 7.04
N ASN A 129 -7.34 -16.01 7.82
CA ASN A 129 -7.70 -15.15 8.95
C ASN A 129 -7.38 -15.90 10.25
N ALA A 130 -6.78 -15.23 11.23
CA ALA A 130 -6.59 -15.83 12.55
C ALA A 130 -7.95 -16.02 13.24
N ALA A 131 -8.21 -17.24 13.71
CA ALA A 131 -9.48 -17.67 14.28
C ALA A 131 -9.37 -18.08 15.76
N GLY A 132 -8.19 -18.50 16.21
CA GLY A 132 -7.96 -18.88 17.60
C GLY A 132 -6.48 -19.05 17.91
N VAL A 133 -6.14 -19.09 19.20
CA VAL A 133 -4.79 -19.37 19.68
C VAL A 133 -4.85 -20.33 20.86
N GLU A 134 -4.13 -21.43 20.77
CA GLU A 134 -3.93 -22.38 21.86
C GLU A 134 -2.43 -22.50 22.15
N LYS A 135 -1.96 -21.97 23.29
CA LYS A 135 -0.53 -21.85 23.60
C LYS A 135 0.25 -21.09 22.49
N LEU A 136 0.99 -21.82 21.66
CA LEU A 136 1.77 -21.32 20.52
C LEU A 136 1.11 -21.60 19.16
N ASP A 137 0.00 -22.33 19.17
CA ASP A 137 -0.71 -22.74 17.98
C ASP A 137 -1.68 -21.64 17.58
N VAL A 138 -1.60 -21.26 16.32
CA VAL A 138 -2.51 -20.30 15.70
C VAL A 138 -3.46 -21.07 14.80
N VAL A 139 -4.72 -21.10 15.19
CA VAL A 139 -5.81 -21.63 14.37
C VAL A 139 -6.20 -20.56 13.37
N VAL A 140 -6.21 -20.92 12.08
CA VAL A 140 -6.50 -19.99 11.00
C VAL A 140 -7.56 -20.57 10.07
N THR A 141 -8.41 -19.72 9.50
CA THR A 141 -9.41 -20.10 8.48
C THR A 141 -9.00 -19.60 7.11
N PHE A 142 -9.25 -20.40 6.06
CA PHE A 142 -8.88 -20.03 4.70
C PHE A 142 -9.74 -18.88 4.19
N LYS A 143 -9.08 -17.85 3.65
CA LYS A 143 -9.73 -16.77 2.91
C LYS A 143 -9.49 -16.88 1.41
N ASP A 144 -8.28 -17.31 1.02
CA ASP A 144 -7.86 -17.50 -0.37
C ASP A 144 -6.75 -18.56 -0.39
N LEU A 145 -6.97 -19.66 -1.12
CA LEU A 145 -6.02 -20.74 -1.31
C LEU A 145 -5.35 -20.59 -2.68
N VAL A 146 -4.02 -20.51 -2.70
CA VAL A 146 -3.24 -20.27 -3.93
C VAL A 146 -2.50 -21.52 -4.38
N SER A 147 -1.89 -22.25 -3.45
CA SER A 147 -1.14 -23.48 -3.73
C SER A 147 -1.41 -24.47 -2.61
N ASP A 148 -2.54 -25.17 -2.73
CA ASP A 148 -3.06 -26.04 -1.69
C ASP A 148 -2.17 -27.25 -1.42
N ASP A 149 -1.52 -27.74 -2.48
CA ASP A 149 -0.51 -28.79 -2.51
C ASP A 149 0.71 -28.49 -1.63
N LEU A 150 0.99 -27.21 -1.39
CA LEU A 150 2.13 -26.77 -0.56
C LEU A 150 1.78 -26.64 0.92
N LEU A 151 0.53 -26.85 1.32
CA LEU A 151 0.04 -26.64 2.68
C LEU A 151 -0.18 -27.97 3.41
N VAL A 152 0.81 -28.86 3.39
CA VAL A 152 0.74 -30.18 4.02
C VAL A 152 1.22 -30.09 5.48
N PRO A 153 0.64 -30.86 6.43
CA PRO A 153 1.19 -31.00 7.77
C PRO A 153 2.70 -31.34 7.77
N GLY A 154 3.44 -30.75 8.70
CA GLY A 154 4.91 -30.79 8.76
C GLY A 154 5.61 -29.69 7.94
N THR A 155 4.90 -29.01 7.03
CA THR A 155 5.51 -27.95 6.22
C THR A 155 5.83 -26.72 7.05
N GLN A 156 7.06 -26.22 6.93
CA GLN A 156 7.45 -24.95 7.51
C GLN A 156 6.89 -23.80 6.67
N VAL A 157 6.22 -22.87 7.35
CA VAL A 157 5.60 -21.71 6.75
C VAL A 157 6.07 -20.43 7.41
N LYS A 158 6.09 -19.37 6.62
CA LYS A 158 6.33 -18.01 7.10
C LYS A 158 5.02 -17.25 7.06
N CYS A 159 4.56 -16.86 8.23
CA CYS A 159 3.33 -16.13 8.43
C CYS A 159 3.64 -14.63 8.49
N ILE A 160 2.98 -13.82 7.67
CA ILE A 160 3.16 -12.37 7.64
C ILE A 160 1.81 -11.68 7.87
N PHE A 161 1.78 -10.79 8.85
CA PHE A 161 0.59 -10.04 9.25
C PHE A 161 0.82 -8.51 9.09
N PRO A 162 -0.19 -7.65 9.33
CA PRO A 162 -0.02 -6.21 9.44
C PRO A 162 1.05 -5.80 10.46
N GLU A 163 1.69 -4.66 10.23
CA GLU A 163 2.77 -4.16 11.10
C GLU A 163 2.24 -3.76 12.48
N MET A 164 2.94 -4.21 13.52
CA MET A 164 2.78 -3.80 14.93
C MET A 164 4.12 -3.27 15.46
N ILE A 165 4.09 -2.55 16.58
CA ILE A 165 5.26 -2.05 17.29
C ILE A 165 5.37 -2.76 18.64
N ARG A 166 6.49 -3.44 18.86
CA ARG A 166 6.87 -4.04 20.15
C ARG A 166 8.19 -3.43 20.59
N ASP A 167 8.25 -2.85 21.78
CA ASP A 167 9.50 -2.30 22.34
C ASP A 167 10.24 -1.35 21.37
N LYS A 168 9.48 -0.46 20.70
CA LYS A 168 9.96 0.45 19.63
C LYS A 168 10.46 -0.24 18.35
N LYS A 169 10.43 -1.57 18.26
CA LYS A 169 10.75 -2.35 17.05
C LYS A 169 9.48 -2.73 16.31
N LYS A 170 9.56 -2.74 14.97
CA LYS A 170 8.47 -3.24 14.13
C LYS A 170 8.45 -4.76 14.19
N VAL A 171 7.26 -5.35 14.19
CA VAL A 171 7.04 -6.79 14.09
C VAL A 171 5.86 -7.06 13.18
N ASN A 172 5.97 -8.08 12.32
CA ASN A 172 4.90 -8.44 11.41
C ASN A 172 5.01 -9.87 10.85
N ALA A 173 5.88 -10.71 11.41
CA ALA A 173 6.06 -12.06 10.92
C ALA A 173 6.49 -13.04 12.00
N PHE A 174 6.19 -14.32 11.79
CA PHE A 174 6.78 -15.45 12.52
C PHE A 174 6.96 -16.64 11.57
N VAL A 175 7.81 -17.58 11.97
CA VAL A 175 7.94 -18.89 11.32
C VAL A 175 7.18 -19.90 12.16
N GLY A 176 6.41 -20.76 11.48
CA GLY A 176 5.70 -21.85 12.12
C GLY A 176 5.71 -23.11 11.25
N VAL A 177 5.13 -24.17 11.78
CA VAL A 177 4.91 -25.44 11.07
C VAL A 177 3.43 -25.76 11.08
N ILE A 178 2.93 -26.22 9.94
CA ILE A 178 1.55 -26.69 9.82
C ILE A 178 1.43 -27.99 10.63
N THR A 179 0.59 -28.03 11.66
CA THR A 179 0.36 -29.26 12.44
C THR A 179 -0.83 -30.03 11.94
N SER A 180 -1.88 -29.34 11.52
CA SER A 180 -3.05 -29.95 10.91
C SER A 180 -3.68 -29.01 9.89
N LYS A 181 -4.33 -29.61 8.89
CA LYS A 181 -5.12 -28.91 7.88
C LYS A 181 -6.44 -29.65 7.72
N SER A 182 -7.51 -28.87 7.62
CA SER A 182 -8.87 -29.33 7.38
C SER A 182 -9.50 -28.38 6.37
N GLU A 183 -10.10 -28.92 5.31
CA GLU A 183 -10.73 -28.10 4.26
C GLU A 183 -11.81 -27.17 4.82
N ASN A 184 -12.59 -27.64 5.80
CA ASN A 184 -13.71 -26.89 6.39
C ASN A 184 -13.34 -26.07 7.63
N LYS A 185 -12.32 -26.50 8.40
CA LYS A 185 -11.94 -25.84 9.66
C LYS A 185 -10.69 -24.97 9.54
N GLY A 186 -10.01 -25.01 8.40
CA GLY A 186 -8.80 -24.24 8.15
C GLY A 186 -7.53 -25.00 8.54
N MET A 187 -6.59 -24.34 9.19
CA MET A 187 -5.27 -24.88 9.44
C MET A 187 -4.79 -24.49 10.84
N VAL A 188 -3.98 -25.35 11.45
CA VAL A 188 -3.30 -25.05 12.71
C VAL A 188 -1.81 -24.89 12.43
N ILE A 189 -1.27 -23.76 12.88
CA ILE A 189 0.13 -23.41 12.68
C ILE A 189 0.79 -23.24 14.04
N THR A 190 1.72 -24.14 14.38
CA THR A 190 2.52 -24.01 15.60
C THR A 190 3.68 -23.06 15.35
N ARG A 191 3.75 -21.96 16.10
CA ARG A 191 4.86 -21.01 16.00
C ARG A 191 6.16 -21.65 16.52
N GLN A 192 7.22 -21.54 15.71
CA GLN A 192 8.57 -22.06 16.04
C GLN A 192 9.59 -20.94 16.31
N SER A 193 9.30 -19.69 15.92
CA SER A 193 10.23 -18.57 16.09
C SER A 193 9.66 -17.46 16.96
N SER A 194 10.56 -16.60 17.44
CA SER A 194 10.19 -15.26 17.91
C SER A 194 9.54 -14.44 16.78
N PHE A 195 8.80 -13.40 17.16
CA PHE A 195 8.26 -12.46 16.18
C PHE A 195 9.38 -11.61 15.59
N GLY A 196 9.41 -11.55 14.26
CA GLY A 196 10.34 -10.75 13.49
C GLY A 196 9.64 -9.71 12.62
N PHE A 197 10.46 -9.00 11.86
CA PHE A 197 9.99 -8.04 10.86
C PHE A 197 10.45 -8.43 9.47
N ILE A 198 9.51 -8.43 8.54
CA ILE A 198 9.73 -8.66 7.12
C ILE A 198 9.12 -7.50 6.36
N LYS A 199 9.98 -6.75 5.69
CA LYS A 199 9.57 -5.67 4.80
C LYS A 199 8.78 -6.28 3.62
N ARG A 200 7.45 -6.11 3.64
CA ARG A 200 6.53 -6.69 2.63
C ARG A 200 6.67 -6.09 1.23
N ARG A 201 7.18 -4.87 1.13
CA ARG A 201 7.21 -4.12 -0.13
C ARG A 201 8.60 -3.54 -0.36
N VAL A 202 9.15 -3.82 -1.54
CA VAL A 202 10.40 -3.19 -2.00
C VAL A 202 10.15 -1.71 -2.30
N PHE A 203 9.00 -1.41 -2.93
CA PHE A 203 8.65 -0.07 -3.40
C PHE A 203 7.50 0.55 -2.60
N ALA A 204 7.63 1.84 -2.29
CA ALA A 204 6.54 2.63 -1.72
C ALA A 204 5.42 2.81 -2.75
N ARG A 205 4.18 2.81 -2.24
CA ARG A 205 2.96 3.06 -3.02
C ARG A 205 2.54 4.51 -2.81
N ARG A 206 2.22 5.20 -3.90
CA ARG A 206 1.68 6.55 -3.91
C ARG A 206 0.20 6.46 -4.26
N LYS A 207 -0.64 7.13 -3.47
CA LYS A 207 -2.07 7.27 -3.79
C LYS A 207 -2.23 8.24 -4.95
N VAL A 208 -3.17 7.98 -5.83
CA VAL A 208 -3.53 8.90 -6.91
C VAL A 208 -4.50 9.92 -6.34
N ALA A 209 -4.04 11.17 -6.22
CA ALA A 209 -4.83 12.26 -5.68
C ALA A 209 -5.93 12.72 -6.66
N ASP A 210 -5.57 12.93 -7.93
CA ASP A 210 -6.49 13.33 -9.00
C ASP A 210 -6.62 12.21 -10.04
N GLN A 211 -7.83 11.66 -10.18
CA GLN A 211 -8.10 10.55 -11.09
C GLN A 211 -8.07 10.98 -12.56
N ARG A 212 -8.12 12.28 -12.87
CA ARG A 212 -8.02 12.80 -14.25
C ARG A 212 -6.61 12.67 -14.83
N TYR A 213 -5.60 12.57 -13.97
CA TYR A 213 -4.19 12.52 -14.39
C TYR A 213 -3.74 11.13 -14.82
N ILE A 214 -4.60 10.12 -14.68
CA ILE A 214 -4.25 8.74 -15.04
C ILE A 214 -5.39 8.10 -15.84
N LYS A 215 -5.03 7.45 -16.94
CA LYS A 215 -5.98 6.64 -17.73
C LYS A 215 -5.41 5.25 -17.91
N ILE A 216 -6.27 4.24 -17.90
CA ILE A 216 -5.86 2.84 -17.96
C ILE A 216 -6.72 2.07 -18.95
N LYS A 217 -6.06 1.24 -19.76
CA LYS A 217 -6.66 0.14 -20.51
C LYS A 217 -5.95 -1.15 -20.14
N ILE A 218 -6.70 -2.23 -19.97
CA ILE A 218 -6.15 -3.54 -19.66
C ILE A 218 -6.75 -4.57 -20.61
N TRP A 219 -5.89 -5.42 -21.16
CA TRP A 219 -6.26 -6.61 -21.92
C TRP A 219 -5.70 -7.83 -21.20
N ARG A 220 -6.56 -8.80 -20.89
CA ARG A 220 -6.14 -10.14 -20.47
C ARG A 220 -5.52 -10.85 -21.65
N LEU A 221 -4.41 -11.53 -21.40
CA LEU A 221 -3.70 -12.31 -22.39
C LEU A 221 -4.04 -13.78 -22.19
N GLU A 222 -4.42 -14.46 -23.26
CA GLU A 222 -4.72 -15.89 -23.24
C GLU A 222 -3.46 -16.75 -23.33
N ALA A 223 -2.42 -16.23 -23.99
CA ALA A 223 -1.14 -16.90 -24.18
C ALA A 223 0.05 -15.95 -24.01
N GLU A 224 1.25 -16.51 -23.84
CA GLU A 224 2.48 -15.72 -23.68
C GLU A 224 3.05 -15.19 -25.00
N ASP A 225 2.66 -15.78 -26.14
CA ASP A 225 3.03 -15.43 -27.51
C ASP A 225 2.06 -14.42 -28.14
N TYR A 226 1.81 -13.32 -27.43
CA TYR A 226 0.88 -12.29 -27.87
C TYR A 226 1.52 -11.27 -28.82
N ASP A 227 0.76 -10.85 -29.84
CA ASP A 227 1.13 -9.73 -30.71
C ASP A 227 0.56 -8.41 -30.13
N VAL A 228 1.47 -7.54 -29.69
CA VAL A 228 1.14 -6.23 -29.13
C VAL A 228 0.44 -5.32 -30.15
N ASP A 229 0.92 -5.30 -31.40
CA ASP A 229 0.36 -4.42 -32.44
C ASP A 229 -1.05 -4.86 -32.78
N PHE A 230 -1.26 -6.16 -32.95
CA PHE A 230 -2.58 -6.73 -33.21
C PHE A 230 -3.58 -6.40 -32.09
N ILE A 231 -3.19 -6.61 -30.82
CA ILE A 231 -4.07 -6.33 -29.67
C ILE A 231 -4.47 -4.86 -29.62
N LEU A 232 -3.51 -3.94 -29.80
CA LEU A 232 -3.75 -2.50 -29.73
C LEU A 232 -4.57 -1.94 -30.91
N ASP A 233 -4.66 -2.68 -32.02
CA ASP A 233 -5.43 -2.32 -33.20
C ASP A 233 -6.83 -2.92 -33.23
N ASN A 234 -6.94 -4.20 -32.86
CA ASN A 234 -8.09 -5.01 -33.23
C ASN A 234 -8.93 -5.46 -32.03
N ILE A 235 -8.39 -5.37 -30.80
CA ILE A 235 -9.05 -5.90 -29.60
C ILE A 235 -9.45 -4.76 -28.67
N GLU A 236 -10.71 -4.74 -28.27
CA GLU A 236 -11.21 -3.85 -27.22
C GLU A 236 -10.66 -4.27 -25.85
N SER A 237 -10.32 -3.28 -25.02
CA SER A 237 -9.77 -3.54 -23.68
C SER A 237 -10.83 -4.10 -22.74
N ASP A 238 -10.52 -5.14 -21.98
CA ASP A 238 -11.43 -5.72 -20.96
C ASP A 238 -11.77 -4.72 -19.85
N VAL A 239 -10.80 -3.87 -19.50
CA VAL A 239 -10.98 -2.79 -18.51
C VAL A 239 -10.57 -1.46 -19.13
N LEU A 240 -11.41 -0.43 -18.93
CA LEU A 240 -11.13 0.95 -19.30
C LEU A 240 -11.42 1.87 -18.11
N ILE A 241 -10.44 2.69 -17.73
CA ILE A 241 -10.58 3.79 -16.79
C ILE A 241 -10.17 5.07 -17.52
N ASP A 242 -11.15 5.92 -17.81
CA ASP A 242 -10.97 7.25 -18.42
C ASP A 242 -11.78 8.27 -17.61
N ASN A 243 -11.37 8.50 -16.36
CA ASN A 243 -12.06 9.42 -15.46
C ASN A 243 -11.77 10.86 -15.86
N ARG A 244 -12.75 11.52 -16.49
CA ARG A 244 -12.64 12.93 -16.89
C ARG A 244 -13.21 13.91 -15.87
N LYS A 245 -14.14 13.45 -15.03
CA LYS A 245 -15.00 14.32 -14.20
C LYS A 245 -14.63 14.35 -12.72
N PHE A 246 -13.87 13.38 -12.22
CA PHE A 246 -13.64 13.22 -10.78
C PHE A 246 -12.27 13.74 -10.37
N HIS A 247 -12.26 14.89 -9.70
CA HIS A 247 -11.06 15.43 -9.03
C HIS A 247 -10.67 14.58 -7.82
N THR A 248 -11.65 14.04 -7.09
CA THR A 248 -11.44 13.25 -5.88
C THR A 248 -11.80 11.78 -6.09
N PRO A 249 -11.11 10.84 -5.42
CA PRO A 249 -11.44 9.43 -5.50
C PRO A 249 -12.89 9.17 -5.06
N ASN A 250 -13.69 8.55 -5.93
CA ASN A 250 -15.06 8.15 -5.64
C ASN A 250 -15.13 6.61 -5.57
N PRO A 251 -15.45 6.01 -4.41
CA PRO A 251 -15.45 4.56 -4.24
C PRO A 251 -16.53 3.84 -5.06
N ALA A 252 -17.50 4.55 -5.63
CA ALA A 252 -18.57 3.99 -6.44
C ALA A 252 -18.22 3.87 -7.94
N VAL A 253 -17.04 4.31 -8.37
CA VAL A 253 -16.61 4.26 -9.77
C VAL A 253 -15.26 3.55 -9.93
N PRO A 254 -14.94 3.02 -11.13
CA PRO A 254 -13.60 2.53 -11.45
C PRO A 254 -12.56 3.62 -11.23
N GLN A 255 -11.49 3.32 -10.50
CA GLN A 255 -10.45 4.30 -10.18
C GLN A 255 -9.13 3.64 -9.79
N VAL A 256 -8.04 4.41 -9.91
CA VAL A 256 -6.72 3.98 -9.45
C VAL A 256 -6.59 4.29 -7.97
N LEU A 257 -6.30 3.26 -7.18
CA LEU A 257 -6.16 3.37 -5.73
C LEU A 257 -4.74 3.80 -5.35
N ASP A 258 -3.75 3.04 -5.84
CA ASP A 258 -2.34 3.29 -5.57
C ASP A 258 -1.43 2.76 -6.69
N ILE A 259 -0.29 3.42 -6.87
CA ILE A 259 0.74 3.04 -7.84
C ILE A 259 2.12 3.02 -7.17
N SER A 260 2.96 2.08 -7.56
CA SER A 260 4.35 1.97 -7.14
C SER A 260 5.24 1.63 -8.33
N LYS A 261 6.56 1.64 -8.13
CA LYS A 261 7.51 1.20 -9.16
C LYS A 261 7.30 -0.26 -9.60
N GLY A 262 6.71 -1.10 -8.74
CA GLY A 262 6.53 -2.54 -8.99
C GLY A 262 5.09 -2.97 -9.29
N GLY A 263 4.13 -2.06 -9.32
CA GLY A 263 2.73 -2.46 -9.54
C GLY A 263 1.71 -1.37 -9.23
N ILE A 264 0.45 -1.67 -9.54
CA ILE A 264 -0.70 -0.76 -9.42
C ILE A 264 -1.91 -1.50 -8.83
N ALA A 265 -2.70 -0.80 -8.03
CA ALA A 265 -3.97 -1.28 -7.52
C ALA A 265 -5.10 -0.35 -7.96
N LEU A 266 -6.22 -0.93 -8.40
CA LEU A 266 -7.36 -0.21 -8.94
C LEU A 266 -8.68 -0.92 -8.62
N THR A 267 -9.78 -0.19 -8.69
CA THR A 267 -11.13 -0.74 -8.82
C THR A 267 -11.57 -0.63 -10.27
N ALA A 268 -12.16 -1.68 -10.81
CA ALA A 268 -12.60 -1.74 -12.20
C ALA A 268 -13.95 -2.45 -12.33
N ILE A 269 -14.64 -2.14 -13.42
CA ILE A 269 -15.74 -2.91 -13.95
C ILE A 269 -15.26 -3.47 -15.29
N PHE A 270 -15.52 -4.75 -15.54
CA PHE A 270 -15.22 -5.37 -16.83
C PHE A 270 -16.21 -4.87 -17.87
N ARG A 271 -15.73 -4.53 -19.08
CA ARG A 271 -16.61 -4.12 -20.17
C ARG A 271 -17.49 -5.29 -20.60
N GLN A 272 -18.64 -4.97 -21.19
CA GLN A 272 -19.52 -5.99 -21.76
C GLN A 272 -18.76 -6.79 -22.84
N GLY A 273 -18.77 -8.12 -22.71
CA GLY A 273 -18.01 -9.03 -23.57
C GLY A 273 -16.51 -9.09 -23.27
N GLY A 274 -16.02 -8.33 -22.29
CA GLY A 274 -14.62 -8.38 -21.83
C GLY A 274 -14.37 -9.57 -20.91
N ASN A 275 -13.13 -10.05 -20.93
CA ASN A 275 -12.69 -11.17 -20.12
C ASN A 275 -12.54 -10.78 -18.65
N VAL A 276 -13.08 -11.61 -17.75
CA VAL A 276 -12.81 -11.51 -16.33
C VAL A 276 -11.33 -11.79 -16.09
N ILE A 277 -10.69 -10.90 -15.31
CA ILE A 277 -9.29 -11.04 -14.89
C ILE A 277 -9.27 -11.74 -13.53
N ALA A 278 -8.67 -12.91 -13.49
CA ALA A 278 -8.41 -13.70 -12.29
C ALA A 278 -7.00 -13.47 -11.75
N ARG A 279 -6.71 -14.06 -10.59
CA ARG A 279 -5.37 -14.08 -10.03
C ARG A 279 -4.43 -14.88 -10.93
N THR A 280 -3.18 -14.47 -11.04
CA THR A 280 -2.10 -15.03 -11.88
C THR A 280 -2.22 -14.80 -13.39
N ASP A 281 -3.36 -14.29 -13.85
CA ASP A 281 -3.54 -13.87 -15.25
C ASP A 281 -2.46 -12.87 -15.67
N LYS A 282 -1.96 -13.08 -16.89
CA LYS A 282 -1.07 -12.15 -17.55
C LYS A 282 -1.90 -11.13 -18.32
N VAL A 283 -1.48 -9.87 -18.26
CA VAL A 283 -2.20 -8.76 -18.87
C VAL A 283 -1.25 -7.82 -19.59
N LEU A 284 -1.77 -7.19 -20.65
CA LEU A 284 -1.22 -5.99 -21.23
C LEU A 284 -1.88 -4.79 -20.56
N LEU A 285 -1.10 -3.96 -19.87
CA LEU A 285 -1.57 -2.75 -19.20
C LEU A 285 -1.04 -1.53 -19.95
N CYS A 286 -1.95 -0.77 -20.54
CA CYS A 286 -1.63 0.54 -21.11
C CYS A 286 -2.08 1.62 -20.13
N MET A 287 -1.17 2.53 -19.82
CA MET A 287 -1.42 3.63 -18.90
C MET A 287 -0.96 4.95 -19.52
N LEU A 288 -1.81 5.97 -19.43
CA LEU A 288 -1.43 7.35 -19.70
C LEU A 288 -1.30 8.09 -18.38
N ILE A 289 -0.15 8.73 -18.15
CA ILE A 289 0.08 9.56 -16.98
C ILE A 289 0.28 11.00 -17.44
N TYR A 290 -0.54 11.92 -16.94
CA TYR A 290 -0.39 13.35 -17.25
C TYR A 290 0.91 13.86 -16.64
N GLN A 291 1.72 14.54 -17.46
CA GLN A 291 2.93 15.23 -17.01
C GLN A 291 2.66 16.73 -16.95
N PRO A 292 2.48 17.31 -15.75
CA PRO A 292 2.17 18.73 -15.61
C PRO A 292 3.21 19.65 -16.27
N ALA A 293 4.50 19.32 -16.12
CA ALA A 293 5.59 20.10 -16.69
C ALA A 293 5.57 20.15 -18.24
N ARG A 294 5.10 19.07 -18.89
CA ARG A 294 5.02 18.99 -20.35
C ARG A 294 3.64 19.30 -20.90
N LYS A 295 2.63 19.42 -20.04
CA LYS A 295 1.21 19.59 -20.40
C LYS A 295 0.74 18.51 -21.39
N THR A 296 1.24 17.28 -21.22
CA THR A 296 0.93 16.14 -22.10
C THR A 296 0.77 14.87 -21.28
N PHE A 297 -0.07 13.94 -21.74
CA PHE A 297 -0.07 12.57 -21.22
C PHE A 297 1.09 11.77 -21.82
N GLN A 298 1.87 11.12 -20.95
CA GLN A 298 2.90 10.18 -21.34
C GLN A 298 2.35 8.75 -21.33
N PRO A 299 2.49 8.01 -22.45
CA PRO A 299 2.06 6.63 -22.51
C PRO A 299 3.10 5.64 -21.97
N HIS A 300 2.58 4.62 -21.30
CA HIS A 300 3.33 3.48 -20.77
C HIS A 300 2.59 2.20 -21.12
N LEU A 301 3.28 1.27 -21.77
CA LEU A 301 2.77 -0.07 -22.06
C LEU A 301 3.57 -1.07 -21.24
N ILE A 302 2.87 -1.91 -20.48
CA ILE A 302 3.46 -2.75 -19.45
C ILE A 302 2.86 -4.15 -19.54
N TYR A 303 3.72 -5.16 -19.62
CA TYR A 303 3.32 -6.54 -19.37
C TYR A 303 3.30 -6.78 -17.86
N ALA A 304 2.17 -7.23 -17.35
CA ALA A 304 1.90 -7.34 -15.92
C ALA A 304 1.18 -8.65 -15.57
N GLU A 305 1.22 -9.00 -14.28
CA GLU A 305 0.49 -10.14 -13.72
C GLU A 305 -0.50 -9.67 -12.66
N ALA A 306 -1.72 -10.19 -12.71
CA ALA A 306 -2.71 -9.99 -11.67
C ALA A 306 -2.30 -10.74 -10.38
N ARG A 307 -1.98 -10.00 -9.33
CA ARG A 307 -1.63 -10.55 -8.00
C ARG A 307 -2.84 -10.71 -7.09
N ALA A 308 -3.91 -9.97 -7.35
CA ALA A 308 -5.18 -10.12 -6.66
C ALA A 308 -6.32 -9.63 -7.56
N ALA A 309 -7.42 -10.38 -7.57
CA ALA A 309 -8.70 -9.99 -8.13
C ALA A 309 -9.76 -10.32 -7.08
N ARG A 310 -10.42 -9.31 -6.51
CA ARG A 310 -11.42 -9.49 -5.44
C ARG A 310 -12.70 -8.73 -5.76
N PRO A 311 -13.88 -9.39 -5.73
CA PRO A 311 -15.14 -8.68 -5.91
C PRO A 311 -15.35 -7.69 -4.76
N MET A 312 -15.88 -6.50 -5.07
CA MET A 312 -16.19 -5.44 -4.11
C MET A 312 -17.70 -5.13 -4.03
N GLY A 313 -18.53 -5.91 -4.73
CA GLY A 313 -19.96 -5.64 -4.90
C GLY A 313 -20.25 -4.63 -6.01
N ARG A 314 -21.53 -4.52 -6.40
CA ARG A 314 -22.00 -3.62 -7.48
C ARG A 314 -21.27 -3.83 -8.83
N GLY A 315 -20.85 -5.06 -9.12
CA GLY A 315 -20.09 -5.40 -10.33
C GLY A 315 -18.64 -4.89 -10.35
N MET A 316 -18.16 -4.23 -9.29
CA MET A 316 -16.78 -3.78 -9.19
C MET A 316 -15.87 -4.88 -8.68
N THR A 317 -14.65 -4.91 -9.21
CA THR A 317 -13.57 -5.78 -8.80
C THR A 317 -12.35 -4.95 -8.42
N ARG A 318 -11.75 -5.25 -7.27
CA ARG A 318 -10.43 -4.75 -6.89
C ARG A 318 -9.37 -5.60 -7.59
N LEU A 319 -8.61 -4.95 -8.45
CA LEU A 319 -7.50 -5.57 -9.15
C LEU A 319 -6.18 -5.02 -8.62
N SER A 320 -5.18 -5.88 -8.48
CA SER A 320 -3.81 -5.49 -8.14
C SER A 320 -2.85 -6.19 -9.07
N PHE A 321 -2.04 -5.42 -9.78
CA PHE A 321 -1.11 -5.91 -10.78
C PHE A 321 0.33 -5.71 -10.33
N GLN A 322 1.18 -6.69 -10.59
CA GLN A 322 2.63 -6.58 -10.51
C GLN A 322 3.18 -6.31 -11.91
N PHE A 323 4.05 -5.32 -12.03
CA PHE A 323 4.74 -5.04 -13.29
C PHE A 323 5.87 -6.05 -13.50
N LEU A 324 5.89 -6.68 -14.67
CA LEU A 324 6.92 -7.64 -15.04
C LEU A 324 7.96 -7.00 -15.96
N ARG A 325 7.52 -6.34 -17.03
CA ARG A 325 8.39 -5.62 -17.97
C ARG A 325 7.66 -4.46 -18.65
N SER A 326 8.39 -3.39 -18.95
CA SER A 326 7.90 -2.34 -19.84
C SER A 326 8.05 -2.81 -21.30
N LEU A 327 7.09 -2.44 -22.14
CA LEU A 327 7.07 -2.75 -23.57
C LEU A 327 7.24 -1.47 -24.39
N ALA A 328 7.84 -1.61 -25.57
CA ALA A 328 7.90 -0.52 -26.52
C ALA A 328 6.49 -0.18 -27.03
N ILE A 329 6.21 1.10 -27.14
CA ILE A 329 4.95 1.58 -27.69
C ILE A 329 5.15 1.81 -29.19
N PRO A 330 4.33 1.16 -30.04
CA PRO A 330 4.38 1.38 -31.49
C PRO A 330 4.30 2.89 -31.79
N PRO A 331 5.23 3.45 -32.59
CA PRO A 331 5.28 4.90 -32.84
C PRO A 331 3.95 5.50 -33.29
N ARG A 332 3.24 4.79 -34.17
CA ARG A 332 1.90 5.15 -34.69
C ARG A 332 0.80 5.24 -33.63
N LYS A 333 0.98 4.60 -32.47
CA LYS A 333 -0.03 4.56 -31.39
C LYS A 333 0.18 5.62 -30.31
N ARG A 334 1.34 6.28 -30.26
CA ARG A 334 1.70 7.17 -29.13
C ARG A 334 0.68 8.28 -28.85
N SER A 335 -0.04 8.76 -29.86
CA SER A 335 -1.06 9.81 -29.75
C SER A 335 -2.51 9.29 -29.77
N THR A 336 -2.73 8.00 -30.06
CA THR A 336 -4.07 7.43 -30.34
C THR A 336 -4.49 6.34 -29.36
N LEU A 337 -3.64 6.00 -28.38
CA LEU A 337 -3.98 5.00 -27.34
C LEU A 337 -5.28 5.34 -26.59
N PHE A 338 -5.58 6.63 -26.41
CA PHE A 338 -6.85 7.10 -25.85
C PHE A 338 -7.43 8.24 -26.67
N LYS A 339 -8.72 8.14 -26.99
CA LYS A 339 -9.46 9.20 -27.70
C LYS A 339 -9.51 10.47 -26.84
N GLY A 340 -9.19 11.62 -27.42
CA GLY A 340 -9.26 12.93 -26.75
C GLY A 340 -8.13 13.21 -25.75
N GLN A 341 -7.01 12.48 -25.82
CA GLN A 341 -5.85 12.69 -24.94
C GLN A 341 -5.30 14.12 -24.98
N ALA A 342 -5.18 14.70 -26.18
CA ALA A 342 -4.67 16.06 -26.35
C ALA A 342 -5.63 17.12 -25.77
N VAL A 343 -6.93 16.98 -26.02
CA VAL A 343 -7.96 17.89 -25.50
C VAL A 343 -7.97 17.90 -23.97
N MET A 344 -7.88 16.71 -23.36
CA MET A 344 -7.81 16.59 -21.89
C MET A 344 -6.52 17.17 -21.33
N ALA A 345 -5.37 16.96 -21.99
CA ALA A 345 -4.12 17.57 -21.56
C ALA A 345 -4.22 19.10 -21.56
N MET A 346 -4.92 19.67 -22.55
CA MET A 346 -5.18 21.10 -22.64
C MET A 346 -6.11 21.62 -21.54
N SER A 347 -7.17 20.90 -21.18
CA SER A 347 -8.07 21.33 -20.09
C SER A 347 -7.37 21.22 -18.73
N LEU A 348 -6.59 20.17 -18.49
CA LEU A 348 -5.76 20.04 -17.29
C LEU A 348 -4.66 21.09 -17.17
N ALA A 349 -4.17 21.61 -18.30
CA ALA A 349 -3.20 22.70 -18.33
C ALA A 349 -3.82 24.08 -18.06
N HIS A 350 -5.13 24.23 -18.22
CA HIS A 350 -5.85 25.50 -18.08
C HIS A 350 -7.17 25.28 -17.31
N PRO A 351 -7.09 24.98 -15.99
CA PRO A 351 -8.26 24.63 -15.19
C PRO A 351 -9.30 25.77 -15.10
N GLU A 352 -8.89 27.02 -15.36
CA GLU A 352 -9.76 28.20 -15.35
C GLU A 352 -10.79 28.24 -16.50
N ARG A 353 -10.62 27.40 -17.53
CA ARG A 353 -11.54 27.33 -18.69
C ARG A 353 -12.66 26.28 -18.54
N GLU A 354 -12.72 25.56 -17.41
CA GLU A 354 -13.75 24.54 -17.15
C GLU A 354 -14.99 25.07 -16.40
N ASN A 355 -15.07 26.39 -16.13
CA ASN A 355 -16.23 27.04 -15.50
C ASN A 355 -17.20 27.66 -16.51
#